data_AF-A0A7D5MAC9-F1
#
_entry.id   AF-A0A7D5MAC9-F1
#
_cell.length_a   1.000
_cell.length_b   1.000
_cell.length_c   1.000
_cell.angle_alpha   90.00
_cell.angle_beta   90.00
_cell.angle_gamma   90.00
#
_symmetry.space_group_name_H-M   'P 1'
#
loop_
_entity.id
_entity.type
_entity.pdbx_description
1 polymer ?
#
loop_
_entity_poly.entity_id
_entity_poly.type
_entity_poly.pdbx_seq_one_letter_code
_entity_poly.pdbx_strand_id
1 'polypeptide(L)'
;MTAIRKINEAEIILNRLGSNTAEFQSDLNLFANTIHDIFTHLLDEYNTKFDFKLKHISLGKFKKSAKKLGKIEAINFLIWYEKEYRRIKDNAMFDFLLKDDTKEVTLKENSEEVKKTCSLLLDKVKQMTYYAYENF
;
A
#
# COMPACT_ATOMS: atom_id res chain seq x y z
N MET A 1 13.87 -1.74 -4.59
CA MET A 1 13.02 -2.77 -3.95
C MET A 1 11.68 -2.78 -4.67
N THR A 2 11.00 -3.91 -4.81
CA THR A 2 9.74 -4.04 -5.57
C THR A 2 8.51 -4.14 -4.66
N ALA A 3 7.33 -3.82 -5.17
CA ALA A 3 6.06 -3.97 -4.48
C ALA A 3 5.82 -5.42 -4.03
N ILE A 4 6.17 -6.43 -4.86
CA ILE A 4 6.13 -7.86 -4.48
C ILE A 4 7.01 -8.15 -3.27
N ARG A 5 8.22 -7.61 -3.23
CA ARG A 5 9.13 -7.85 -2.08
C ARG A 5 8.55 -7.24 -0.81
N LYS A 6 7.87 -6.10 -0.90
CA LYS A 6 7.18 -5.48 0.22
C LYS A 6 5.91 -6.22 0.65
N ILE A 7 5.20 -6.87 -0.28
CA ILE A 7 4.12 -7.81 0.05
C ILE A 7 4.66 -8.95 0.91
N ASN A 8 5.76 -9.59 0.50
CA ASN A 8 6.36 -10.69 1.26
C ASN A 8 6.85 -10.22 2.65
N GLU A 9 7.40 -8.99 2.73
CA GLU A 9 7.77 -8.38 4.01
C GLU A 9 6.54 -8.20 4.92
N ALA A 10 5.43 -7.69 4.38
CA ALA A 10 4.18 -7.54 5.12
C ALA A 10 3.60 -8.88 5.58
N GLU A 11 3.70 -9.95 4.78
CA GLU A 11 3.31 -11.32 5.20
C GLU A 11 4.14 -11.81 6.38
N ILE A 12 5.46 -11.59 6.35
CA ILE A 12 6.36 -11.99 7.44
C ILE A 12 5.99 -11.23 8.72
N ILE A 13 5.72 -9.92 8.63
CA ILE A 13 5.32 -9.11 9.78
C ILE A 13 3.96 -9.56 10.33
N LEU A 14 2.98 -9.81 9.45
CA LEU A 14 1.66 -10.31 9.83
C LEU A 14 1.75 -11.64 10.62
N ASN A 15 2.61 -12.55 10.16
CA ASN A 15 2.85 -13.83 10.84
C ASN A 15 3.60 -13.67 12.18
N ARG A 16 4.36 -12.59 12.36
CA ARG A 16 5.13 -12.30 13.57
C ARG A 16 4.33 -11.57 14.64
N LEU A 17 3.28 -10.81 14.27
CA LEU A 17 2.51 -9.93 15.17
C LEU A 17 2.44 -10.49 16.60
N GLY A 18 3.22 -9.85 17.48
CA GLY A 18 3.63 -10.38 18.77
C GLY A 18 2.51 -10.78 19.73
N SER A 19 2.89 -11.55 20.75
CA SER A 19 1.99 -12.09 21.76
C SER A 19 1.73 -11.10 22.91
N ASN A 20 2.64 -10.14 23.12
CA ASN A 20 2.54 -9.10 24.15
C ASN A 20 2.24 -7.73 23.51
N THR A 21 1.70 -6.81 24.31
CA THR A 21 1.17 -5.52 23.83
C THR A 21 2.21 -4.63 23.15
N ALA A 22 3.45 -4.59 23.65
CA ALA A 22 4.48 -3.71 23.10
C ALA A 22 5.02 -4.22 21.74
N GLU A 23 5.32 -5.51 21.66
CA GLU A 23 5.71 -6.15 20.39
C GLU A 23 4.58 -6.10 19.37
N PHE A 24 3.34 -6.33 19.81
CA PHE A 24 2.17 -6.25 18.95
C PHE A 24 2.02 -4.86 18.32
N GLN A 25 2.11 -3.79 19.12
CA GLN A 25 2.01 -2.43 18.60
C GLN A 25 3.15 -2.09 17.64
N SER A 26 4.38 -2.48 17.99
CA SER A 26 5.55 -2.25 17.15
C SER A 26 5.42 -2.96 15.79
N ASP A 27 5.02 -4.23 15.79
CA ASP A 27 4.79 -5.00 14.56
C ASP A 27 3.62 -4.46 13.76
N LEU A 28 2.55 -3.98 14.41
CA LEU A 28 1.41 -3.38 13.73
C LEU A 28 1.78 -2.09 13.01
N ASN A 29 2.54 -1.21 13.67
CA ASN A 29 3.06 0.02 13.06
C ASN A 29 3.99 -0.31 11.89
N LEU A 30 4.86 -1.31 12.06
CA LEU A 30 5.74 -1.76 10.98
C LEU A 30 4.93 -2.29 9.80
N PHE A 31 3.91 -3.12 10.06
CA PHE A 31 3.00 -3.64 9.04
C PHE A 31 2.32 -2.51 8.26
N ALA A 32 1.73 -1.53 8.95
CA ALA A 32 1.08 -0.38 8.32
C ALA A 32 2.04 0.40 7.41
N ASN A 33 3.25 0.69 7.90
CA ASN A 33 4.29 1.33 7.10
C ASN A 33 4.67 0.50 5.87
N THR A 34 4.81 -0.83 6.02
CA THR A 34 5.09 -1.73 4.89
C THR A 34 3.96 -1.74 3.87
N ILE A 35 2.69 -1.63 4.30
CA ILE A 35 1.56 -1.47 3.36
C ILE A 35 1.68 -0.17 2.56
N HIS A 36 2.02 0.95 3.21
CA HIS A 36 2.26 2.22 2.53
C HIS A 36 3.43 2.15 1.53
N ASP A 37 4.49 1.41 1.89
CA ASP A 37 5.62 1.16 0.99
C ASP A 37 5.19 0.40 -0.28
N ILE A 38 4.29 -0.59 -0.18
CA ILE A 38 3.80 -1.34 -1.36
C ILE A 38 3.19 -0.38 -2.39
N PHE A 39 2.32 0.53 -1.94
CA PHE A 39 1.69 1.51 -2.82
C PHE A 39 2.72 2.41 -3.51
N THR A 40 3.73 2.86 -2.77
CA THR A 40 4.78 3.75 -3.28
C THR A 40 5.67 3.01 -4.29
N HIS A 41 6.12 1.80 -3.95
CA HIS A 41 6.95 1.00 -4.83
C HIS A 41 6.22 0.56 -6.10
N LEU A 42 4.91 0.30 -6.02
CA LEU A 42 4.12 0.02 -7.22
C LEU A 42 4.12 1.24 -8.16
N LEU A 43 3.94 2.46 -7.65
CA LEU A 43 4.03 3.66 -8.49
C LEU A 43 5.43 3.86 -9.09
N ASP A 44 6.50 3.56 -8.34
CA ASP A 44 7.89 3.68 -8.81
C ASP A 44 8.22 2.68 -9.93
N GLU A 45 7.70 1.45 -9.83
CA GLU A 45 7.85 0.45 -10.88
C GLU A 45 7.19 0.92 -12.17
N TYR A 46 5.97 1.45 -12.08
CA TYR A 46 5.25 1.95 -13.26
C TYR A 46 5.83 3.27 -13.79
N ASN A 47 6.42 4.11 -12.93
CA ASN A 47 7.22 5.27 -13.35
C ASN A 47 8.40 4.86 -14.23
N THR A 48 9.04 3.74 -13.88
CA THR A 48 10.12 3.14 -14.68
C THR A 48 9.58 2.51 -15.96
N LYS A 49 8.49 1.73 -15.86
CA LYS A 49 7.86 1.04 -17.00
C LYS A 49 7.42 2.01 -18.11
N PHE A 50 6.87 3.17 -17.75
CA PHE A 50 6.44 4.20 -18.70
C PHE A 50 7.53 5.21 -19.09
N ASP A 51 8.78 4.98 -18.67
CA ASP A 51 9.96 5.79 -18.98
C ASP A 51 9.85 7.28 -18.54
N PHE A 52 9.20 7.53 -17.40
CA PHE A 52 9.08 8.90 -16.86
C PHE A 52 10.34 9.40 -16.14
N LYS A 53 11.24 8.48 -15.74
CA LYS A 53 12.56 8.76 -15.12
C LYS A 53 12.52 9.74 -13.94
N LEU A 54 11.42 9.79 -13.18
CA LEU A 54 11.30 10.66 -12.01
C LEU A 54 12.00 10.05 -10.80
N LYS A 55 12.84 10.83 -10.10
CA LYS A 55 13.60 10.37 -8.91
C LYS A 55 12.75 10.07 -7.67
N HIS A 56 11.62 10.77 -7.51
CA HIS A 56 10.67 10.58 -6.42
C HIS A 56 9.27 10.77 -6.97
N ILE A 57 8.55 9.67 -7.18
CA ILE A 57 7.18 9.75 -7.67
C ILE A 57 6.24 10.05 -6.49
N SER A 58 5.48 11.12 -6.61
CA SER A 58 4.19 11.19 -5.90
C SER A 58 3.10 11.02 -6.94
N LEU A 59 1.93 10.59 -6.49
CA LEU A 59 0.77 10.40 -7.36
C LEU A 59 0.47 11.67 -8.19
N GLY A 60 0.59 12.85 -7.57
CA GLY A 60 0.47 14.13 -8.26
C GLY A 60 1.54 14.39 -9.33
N LYS A 61 2.79 13.99 -9.10
CA LYS A 61 3.88 14.10 -10.10
C LYS A 61 3.66 13.13 -11.25
N PHE A 62 3.28 11.88 -10.96
CA PHE A 62 2.95 10.87 -11.99
C PHE A 62 1.86 11.39 -12.92
N LYS A 63 0.78 11.94 -12.35
CA LYS A 63 -0.33 12.54 -13.09
C LYS A 63 0.09 13.62 -14.06
N LYS A 64 0.94 14.53 -13.60
CA LYS A 64 1.44 15.63 -14.44
C LYS A 64 2.29 15.10 -15.59
N SER A 65 3.18 14.15 -15.33
CA SER A 65 4.05 13.56 -16.37
C SER A 65 3.27 12.75 -17.40
N ALA A 66 2.34 11.89 -16.97
CA ALA A 66 1.51 11.08 -17.87
C ALA A 66 0.70 11.95 -18.83
N LYS A 67 0.10 13.04 -18.33
CA LYS A 67 -0.62 14.02 -19.15
C LYS A 67 0.30 14.78 -20.10
N LYS A 68 1.44 15.29 -19.62
CA LYS A 68 2.38 16.07 -20.42
C LYS A 68 2.94 15.27 -21.59
N LEU A 69 3.21 13.98 -21.39
CA LEU A 69 3.80 13.10 -22.39
C LEU A 69 2.77 12.37 -23.26
N GLY A 70 1.47 12.58 -23.03
CA GLY A 70 0.40 11.94 -23.81
C GLY A 70 0.41 10.41 -23.76
N LYS A 71 0.97 9.81 -22.70
CA LYS A 71 1.09 8.34 -22.56
C LYS A 71 -0.24 7.77 -22.09
N ILE A 72 -1.08 7.36 -23.04
CA ILE A 72 -2.44 6.87 -22.78
C ILE A 72 -2.44 5.69 -21.79
N GLU A 73 -1.54 4.73 -21.96
CA GLU A 73 -1.41 3.56 -21.06
C GLU A 73 -1.11 3.98 -19.61
N ALA A 74 -0.22 4.96 -19.42
CA ALA A 74 0.11 5.49 -18.11
C ALA A 74 -1.05 6.29 -17.49
N ILE A 75 -1.84 6.98 -18.31
CA ILE A 75 -3.06 7.66 -17.87
C ILE A 75 -4.09 6.63 -17.41
N ASN A 76 -4.30 5.55 -18.17
CA ASN A 76 -5.23 4.49 -17.82
C ASN A 76 -4.82 3.78 -16.52
N PHE A 77 -3.53 3.44 -16.40
CA PHE A 77 -2.96 2.90 -15.16
C PHE A 77 -3.23 3.83 -13.99
N LEU A 78 -2.94 5.13 -14.13
CA LEU A 78 -3.12 6.09 -13.05
C LEU A 78 -4.59 6.23 -12.63
N ILE A 79 -5.52 6.27 -13.58
CA ILE A 79 -6.96 6.34 -13.29
C ILE A 79 -7.40 5.12 -12.48
N TRP A 80 -6.99 3.93 -12.91
CA TRP A 80 -7.28 2.69 -12.21
C TRP A 80 -6.62 2.67 -10.81
N TYR A 81 -5.33 3.00 -10.73
CA TYR A 81 -4.58 3.02 -9.48
C TYR A 81 -5.20 3.99 -8.46
N GLU A 82 -5.56 5.21 -8.87
CA GLU A 82 -6.20 6.19 -8.00
C GLU A 82 -7.53 5.67 -7.42
N LYS A 83 -8.29 4.95 -8.26
CA LYS A 83 -9.59 4.39 -7.87
C LYS A 83 -9.41 3.27 -6.86
N GLU A 84 -8.54 2.29 -7.13
CA GLU A 84 -8.33 1.17 -6.21
C GLU A 84 -7.61 1.59 -4.93
N TYR A 85 -6.65 2.51 -5.00
CA TYR A 85 -6.01 3.08 -3.83
C TYR A 85 -7.02 3.75 -2.89
N ARG A 86 -7.92 4.59 -3.43
CA ARG A 86 -9.00 5.21 -2.62
C ARG A 86 -9.96 4.18 -2.07
N ARG A 87 -10.33 3.17 -2.86
CA ARG A 87 -11.21 2.08 -2.40
C ARG A 87 -10.64 1.35 -1.19
N ILE A 88 -9.32 1.16 -1.13
CA ILE A 88 -8.65 0.54 0.02
C ILE A 88 -8.51 1.56 1.15
N LYS A 89 -7.99 2.75 0.87
CA LYS A 89 -7.69 3.79 1.88
C LYS A 89 -8.93 4.30 2.60
N ASP A 90 -10.02 4.53 1.86
CA ASP A 90 -11.25 5.14 2.38
C ASP A 90 -12.21 4.06 2.96
N ASN A 91 -11.79 2.79 3.00
CA ASN A 91 -12.56 1.74 3.65
C ASN A 91 -12.41 1.90 5.17
N ALA A 92 -13.53 2.23 5.83
CA ALA A 92 -13.59 2.43 7.29
C ALA A 92 -12.99 1.27 8.11
N MET A 93 -13.00 0.05 7.58
CA MET A 93 -12.37 -1.12 8.22
C MET A 93 -10.85 -0.94 8.40
N PHE A 94 -10.18 -0.21 7.51
CA PHE A 94 -8.73 -0.03 7.50
C PHE A 94 -8.30 1.35 8.01
N ASP A 95 -9.23 2.19 8.43
CA ASP A 95 -8.97 3.56 8.87
C ASP A 95 -7.86 3.63 9.94
N PHE A 96 -7.86 2.70 10.89
CA PHE A 96 -6.87 2.67 11.97
C PHE A 96 -5.46 2.25 11.49
N LEU A 97 -5.34 1.64 10.31
CA LEU A 97 -4.06 1.23 9.72
C LEU A 97 -3.53 2.27 8.73
N LEU A 98 -4.42 3.00 8.05
CA LEU A 98 -4.08 3.79 6.85
C LEU A 98 -4.27 5.30 7.00
N LYS A 99 -4.89 5.78 8.09
CA LYS A 99 -4.98 7.22 8.35
C LYS A 99 -3.67 7.72 8.93
N ASP A 100 -3.06 8.67 8.23
CA ASP A 100 -1.99 9.54 8.74
C ASP A 100 -2.58 10.37 9.88
N ASP A 101 -2.46 9.89 11.10
CA ASP A 101 -2.40 10.74 12.27
C ASP A 101 -1.39 10.14 13.22
N THR A 102 -0.47 10.99 13.64
CA THR A 102 0.53 10.94 14.73
C THR A 102 0.07 10.33 16.08
N LYS A 103 -1.04 9.59 16.13
CA LYS A 103 -1.53 8.88 17.28
C LYS A 103 -1.15 7.42 17.12
N GLU A 104 -0.24 6.96 17.97
CA GLU A 104 -0.10 5.53 18.27
C GLU A 104 -1.51 4.99 18.52
N VAL A 105 -1.99 4.12 17.62
CA VAL A 105 -3.29 3.49 17.80
C VAL A 105 -3.14 2.54 18.98
N THR A 106 -3.45 3.02 20.18
CA THR A 106 -3.40 2.19 21.39
C THR A 106 -4.58 1.23 21.35
N LEU A 107 -4.45 0.14 20.58
CA LEU A 107 -5.47 -0.90 20.50
C LEU A 107 -5.44 -1.69 21.80
N LYS A 108 -6.37 -1.39 22.69
CA LYS A 108 -6.64 -2.19 23.90
C LYS A 108 -7.51 -3.43 23.63
N GLU A 109 -7.92 -3.68 22.39
CA GLU A 109 -8.95 -4.68 22.06
C GLU A 109 -8.50 -5.70 20.99
N ASN A 110 -8.92 -6.95 21.22
CA ASN A 110 -8.84 -8.17 20.41
C ASN A 110 -7.72 -8.21 19.33
N SER A 111 -6.51 -8.61 19.74
CA SER A 111 -5.37 -8.83 18.83
C SER A 111 -5.70 -9.75 17.64
N GLU A 112 -6.66 -10.67 17.81
CA GLU A 112 -7.11 -11.56 16.75
C GLU A 112 -7.99 -10.87 15.68
N GLU A 113 -8.85 -9.92 16.06
CA GLU A 113 -9.63 -9.13 15.11
C GLU A 113 -8.74 -8.18 14.31
N VAL A 114 -7.74 -7.60 14.98
CA VAL A 114 -6.73 -6.77 14.33
C VAL A 114 -5.92 -7.60 13.34
N LYS A 115 -5.45 -8.79 13.72
CA LYS A 115 -4.75 -9.73 12.80
C LYS A 115 -5.61 -10.08 11.59
N LYS A 116 -6.90 -10.39 11.78
CA LYS A 116 -7.85 -10.64 10.67
C LYS A 116 -7.96 -9.44 9.75
N THR A 117 -8.03 -8.24 10.32
CA THR A 117 -8.12 -6.99 9.53
C THR A 117 -6.84 -6.71 8.76
N CYS A 118 -5.66 -6.92 9.35
CA CYS A 118 -4.37 -6.83 8.67
C CYS A 118 -4.27 -7.84 7.52
N SER A 119 -4.71 -9.09 7.73
CA SER A 119 -4.75 -10.10 6.66
C SER A 119 -5.63 -9.67 5.50
N LEU A 120 -6.84 -9.17 5.78
CA LEU A 120 -7.76 -8.69 4.75
C LEU A 120 -7.20 -7.49 3.98
N LEU A 121 -6.55 -6.56 4.66
CA LEU A 121 -5.88 -5.43 4.02
C LEU A 121 -4.78 -5.92 3.07
N LEU A 122 -3.92 -6.82 3.56
CA LEU A 122 -2.83 -7.38 2.76
C LEU A 122 -3.36 -8.10 1.51
N ASP A 123 -4.44 -8.87 1.64
CA ASP A 123 -5.07 -9.54 0.49
C ASP A 123 -5.63 -8.56 -0.53
N LYS A 124 -6.23 -7.44 -0.10
CA LYS A 124 -6.69 -6.38 -1.01
C LYS A 124 -5.52 -5.70 -1.74
N VAL A 125 -4.44 -5.45 -1.02
CA VAL A 125 -3.22 -4.86 -1.61
C VAL A 125 -2.58 -5.82 -2.60
N LYS A 126 -2.48 -7.12 -2.27
CA LYS A 126 -2.03 -8.18 -3.19
C LYS A 126 -2.86 -8.22 -4.46
N GLN A 127 -4.19 -8.28 -4.33
CA GLN A 127 -5.11 -8.30 -5.47
C GLN A 127 -4.90 -7.09 -6.39
N MET A 128 -4.77 -5.89 -5.80
CA MET A 128 -4.45 -4.68 -6.55
C MET A 128 -3.09 -4.79 -7.26
N THR A 129 -2.03 -5.19 -6.55
CA THR A 129 -0.68 -5.29 -7.13
C THR A 129 -0.60 -6.31 -8.25
N TYR A 130 -1.18 -7.51 -8.09
CA TYR A 130 -1.18 -8.52 -9.15
C TYR A 130 -2.00 -8.09 -10.36
N TYR A 131 -3.17 -7.49 -10.12
CA TYR A 131 -3.98 -6.94 -11.22
C TYR A 131 -3.20 -5.90 -12.01
N ALA A 132 -2.43 -5.03 -11.34
CA ALA A 132 -1.57 -4.07 -12.04
C ALA A 132 -0.64 -4.81 -13.02
N TYR A 133 0.13 -5.79 -12.53
CA TYR A 133 1.12 -6.50 -13.33
C TYR A 133 0.54 -7.26 -14.52
N GLU A 134 -0.67 -7.78 -14.38
CA GLU A 134 -1.34 -8.52 -15.46
C GLU A 134 -1.94 -7.60 -16.53
N ASN A 135 -2.32 -6.36 -16.18
CA ASN A 135 -3.16 -5.52 -17.04
C ASN A 135 -2.49 -4.22 -17.54
N PHE A 136 -1.37 -3.82 -16.95
CA PHE A 136 -0.63 -2.60 -17.31
C PHE A 136 0.84 -2.88 -17.41
#